data_AF-A0A5C6LPB2-F1
#
_entry.id   AF-A0A5C6LPB2-F1
#
_cell.length_a   1.000
_cell.length_b   1.000
_cell.length_c   1.000
_cell.angle_alpha   90.00
_cell.angle_beta   90.00
_cell.angle_gamma   90.00
#
_symmetry.space_group_name_H-M   'P 1'
#
loop_
_entity.id
_entity.type
_entity.pdbx_description
1 polymer ?
#
loop_
_entity_poly.entity_id
_entity_poly.type
_entity_poly.pdbx_seq_one_letter_code
_entity_poly.pdbx_strand_id
1 'polypeptide(L)'
;MSHFTNNPVARVATWEEITPPFAIAEKQSAEELGKEKFLLYEGRTILDELDLVTEEYMGIIVLGDLHVKGSIISEDTDGATSLIVLGNLKAKNMCVGGQLIYITGYIDVEEMIMGIYNHGELYGKSYVWCPVVINDDYHFYFTHLADVKILDFTDDNDKDIIKEKLIEDLFDEEEWFVYYSVIREKKPLLKELPTRNIVTKEDLANLMNIPLFGPQSPTFAFSEDGWYIKVDRGGYIDDDGAPVASSMIAINSEKNRSLMWYMEEDETITTLVEDANEEWVPAQPKWRSWIAEEFTAVEAIIFRKVRWNNRHIKVINNEELWGLIWLFRNNQDDEEFRGIANEVFTRVLHGALFPFAYVYTTFAEKSEERGLAQSPESIHSVALLDGLLSNGLIAEVSTAAPLAETKEELNVVTEYNWGYSPELNDIYEEKPIDRAFICAENEELLSVEGALLRLDIGTRSYILAGMHLNEVPIVIERMQPLGINAKYFLPVDEKEEASLKQVATAMLAIAKENNTEALHLLRERAPVLWNYVYHERGDIAFWQEWMHDFKTWLIIKAGSSHTFRGEENIAPLHPDVEFWIDWCEKYDAIKENSDTSVGD
;
A
#
# COMPACT_ATOMS: atom_id res chain seq x y z
N MET A 1 -10.59 -56.32 -2.93
CA MET A 1 -11.85 -56.29 -2.15
C MET A 1 -12.56 -55.00 -2.53
N SER A 2 -13.69 -55.09 -3.23
CA SER A 2 -14.49 -53.95 -3.69
C SER A 2 -15.39 -53.45 -2.56
N HIS A 3 -15.01 -52.36 -1.89
CA HIS A 3 -15.96 -51.60 -1.10
C HIS A 3 -16.72 -50.68 -2.06
N PHE A 4 -17.93 -51.06 -2.43
CA PHE A 4 -18.92 -50.12 -2.95
C PHE A 4 -19.22 -49.12 -1.84
N THR A 5 -18.62 -47.93 -1.90
CA THR A 5 -19.05 -46.78 -1.10
C THR A 5 -20.29 -46.23 -1.77
N ASN A 6 -21.47 -46.61 -1.30
CA ASN A 6 -22.69 -45.90 -1.69
C ASN A 6 -22.57 -44.48 -1.16
N ASN A 7 -22.58 -43.50 -2.06
CA ASN A 7 -22.69 -42.09 -1.70
C ASN A 7 -24.01 -41.89 -0.92
N PRO A 8 -24.01 -41.24 0.26
CA PRO A 8 -25.24 -40.99 0.99
C PRO A 8 -26.26 -40.22 0.15
N VAL A 9 -27.54 -40.60 0.29
CA VAL A 9 -28.65 -39.90 -0.36
C VAL A 9 -29.01 -38.69 0.50
N ALA A 10 -29.03 -37.51 -0.11
CA ALA A 10 -29.44 -36.28 0.57
C ALA A 10 -30.89 -36.38 1.05
N ARG A 11 -31.19 -35.83 2.23
CA ARG A 11 -32.57 -35.63 2.69
C ARG A 11 -32.79 -34.18 3.09
N VAL A 12 -34.02 -33.71 2.95
CA VAL A 12 -34.42 -32.41 3.50
C VAL A 12 -34.58 -32.55 5.01
N ALA A 13 -34.00 -31.61 5.75
CA ALA A 13 -34.14 -31.47 7.19
C ALA A 13 -34.69 -30.08 7.52
N THR A 14 -35.39 -29.97 8.65
CA THR A 14 -35.88 -28.70 9.19
C THR A 14 -34.96 -28.21 10.31
N TRP A 15 -35.08 -26.93 10.68
CA TRP A 15 -34.35 -26.35 11.81
C TRP A 15 -34.52 -27.15 13.12
N GLU A 16 -35.69 -27.74 13.38
CA GLU A 16 -35.92 -28.53 14.60
C GLU A 16 -35.11 -29.83 14.64
N GLU A 17 -34.76 -30.38 13.48
CA GLU A 17 -34.00 -31.64 13.36
C GLU A 17 -32.48 -31.42 13.43
N ILE A 18 -32.02 -30.19 13.26
CA ILE A 18 -30.61 -29.82 13.22
C ILE A 18 -30.29 -28.89 14.40
N THR A 19 -29.09 -28.97 14.98
CA THR A 19 -28.66 -28.00 16.01
C THR A 19 -27.28 -27.41 15.68
N PRO A 20 -27.09 -26.74 14.54
CA PRO A 20 -25.78 -26.33 14.08
C PRO A 20 -25.42 -24.92 14.58
N PRO A 21 -24.12 -24.56 14.59
CA PRO A 21 -23.67 -23.24 15.00
C PRO A 21 -23.89 -22.22 13.87
N PHE A 22 -25.13 -21.77 13.66
CA PHE A 22 -25.41 -20.69 12.70
C PHE A 22 -25.51 -19.35 13.42
N ALA A 23 -24.68 -18.38 13.03
CA ALA A 23 -24.83 -16.98 13.46
C ALA A 23 -26.18 -16.37 13.01
N ILE A 24 -26.75 -16.85 11.90
CA ILE A 24 -28.09 -16.45 11.44
C ILE A 24 -29.21 -16.84 12.42
N ALA A 25 -29.04 -17.92 13.19
CA ALA A 25 -30.05 -18.37 14.15
C ALA A 25 -30.27 -17.39 15.31
N GLU A 26 -29.32 -16.49 15.56
CA GLU A 26 -29.42 -15.48 16.62
C GLU A 26 -30.25 -14.25 16.20
N LYS A 27 -30.47 -14.04 14.89
CA LYS A 27 -31.14 -12.85 14.35
C LYS A 27 -32.57 -13.08 13.87
N GLN A 28 -32.99 -14.33 13.67
CA GLN A 28 -34.33 -14.70 13.20
C GLN A 28 -35.22 -15.24 14.31
N SER A 29 -36.53 -15.02 14.20
CA SER A 29 -37.48 -15.60 15.15
C SER A 29 -37.57 -17.12 14.98
N ALA A 30 -37.91 -17.85 16.05
CA ALA A 30 -38.10 -19.31 16.00
C ALA A 30 -39.17 -19.74 14.97
N GLU A 31 -40.14 -18.87 14.67
CA GLU A 31 -41.17 -19.11 13.65
C GLU A 31 -40.64 -18.99 12.22
N GLU A 32 -39.68 -18.10 11.98
CA GLU A 32 -39.01 -17.96 10.68
C GLU A 32 -38.04 -19.11 10.45
N LEU A 33 -37.22 -19.45 11.44
CA LEU A 33 -36.30 -20.59 11.38
C LEU A 33 -37.03 -21.92 11.13
N GLY A 34 -38.24 -22.09 11.67
CA GLY A 34 -39.06 -23.28 11.42
C GLY A 34 -39.54 -23.44 9.97
N LYS A 35 -39.46 -22.40 9.14
CA LYS A 35 -39.82 -22.43 7.70
C LYS A 35 -38.63 -22.77 6.81
N GLU A 36 -37.41 -22.70 7.35
CA GLU A 36 -36.18 -22.91 6.60
C GLU A 36 -35.93 -24.40 6.34
N LYS A 37 -35.36 -24.67 5.15
CA LYS A 37 -35.03 -26.02 4.71
C LYS A 37 -33.53 -26.17 4.54
N PHE A 38 -33.04 -27.34 4.95
CA PHE A 38 -31.64 -27.70 4.84
C PHE A 38 -31.49 -29.00 4.07
N LEU A 39 -30.46 -29.08 3.23
CA LEU A 39 -30.09 -30.31 2.54
C LEU A 39 -29.04 -31.06 3.38
N LEU A 40 -29.43 -32.19 3.96
CA LEU A 40 -28.59 -32.97 4.88
C LEU A 40 -28.01 -34.21 4.19
N TYR A 41 -26.69 -34.36 4.28
CA TYR A 41 -25.97 -35.57 3.94
C TYR A 41 -25.35 -36.20 5.21
N GLU A 42 -25.57 -37.50 5.41
CA GLU A 42 -25.03 -38.22 6.57
C GLU A 42 -23.87 -39.14 6.16
N GLY A 43 -22.68 -38.89 6.70
CA GLY A 43 -21.46 -39.64 6.39
C GLY A 43 -20.61 -39.01 5.27
N ARG A 44 -19.74 -39.82 4.66
CA ARG A 44 -18.82 -39.37 3.60
C ARG A 44 -19.57 -39.15 2.29
N THR A 45 -19.62 -37.90 1.86
CA THR A 45 -20.33 -37.42 0.66
C THR A 45 -19.35 -37.12 -0.45
N ILE A 46 -19.63 -37.61 -1.66
CA ILE A 46 -18.82 -37.36 -2.86
C ILE A 46 -19.70 -36.72 -3.92
N LEU A 47 -19.41 -35.50 -4.33
CA LEU A 47 -20.15 -34.79 -5.38
C LEU A 47 -19.23 -34.53 -6.57
N ASP A 48 -19.79 -34.41 -7.77
CA ASP A 48 -19.00 -34.04 -8.95
C ASP A 48 -18.75 -32.52 -8.97
N GLU A 49 -19.75 -31.71 -8.63
CA GLU A 49 -19.69 -30.25 -8.46
C GLU A 49 -20.65 -29.87 -7.31
N LEU A 50 -20.48 -28.68 -6.72
CA LEU A 50 -21.40 -28.13 -5.74
C LEU A 50 -21.69 -26.66 -6.06
N ASP A 51 -22.92 -26.36 -6.46
CA ASP A 51 -23.39 -25.00 -6.63
C ASP A 51 -24.14 -24.56 -5.36
N LEU A 52 -23.73 -23.44 -4.78
CA LEU A 52 -24.32 -22.85 -3.60
C LEU A 52 -25.39 -21.81 -3.94
N VAL A 53 -25.79 -21.68 -5.20
CA VAL A 53 -26.98 -20.92 -5.61
C VAL A 53 -28.17 -21.88 -5.66
N THR A 54 -28.65 -22.34 -4.49
CA THR A 54 -29.84 -23.19 -4.42
C THR A 54 -30.97 -22.49 -3.68
N GLU A 55 -31.86 -21.83 -4.44
CA GLU A 55 -33.02 -21.09 -3.91
C GLU A 55 -33.98 -21.93 -3.02
N GLU A 56 -33.86 -23.27 -3.07
CA GLU A 56 -34.71 -24.17 -2.29
C GLU A 56 -34.23 -24.37 -0.84
N TYR A 57 -32.96 -24.08 -0.53
CA TYR A 57 -32.36 -24.40 0.76
C TYR A 57 -31.59 -23.21 1.34
N MET A 58 -31.78 -23.00 2.64
CA MET A 58 -31.00 -22.04 3.42
C MET A 58 -29.56 -22.50 3.62
N GLY A 59 -29.36 -23.82 3.74
CA GLY A 59 -28.03 -24.39 3.91
C GLY A 59 -27.91 -25.87 3.54
N ILE A 60 -26.70 -26.27 3.19
CA ILE A 60 -26.30 -27.66 2.96
C ILE A 60 -25.45 -28.09 4.15
N ILE A 61 -25.78 -29.24 4.75
CA ILE A 61 -25.11 -29.77 5.93
C ILE A 61 -24.60 -31.17 5.62
N VAL A 62 -23.30 -31.40 5.83
CA VAL A 62 -22.64 -32.69 5.70
C VAL A 62 -22.17 -33.15 7.08
N LEU A 63 -22.82 -34.16 7.64
CA LEU A 63 -22.44 -34.80 8.90
C LEU A 63 -21.33 -35.84 8.64
N GLY A 64 -20.18 -35.38 8.15
CA GLY A 64 -19.06 -36.21 7.74
C GLY A 64 -18.12 -35.49 6.78
N ASP A 65 -17.33 -36.25 6.03
CA ASP A 65 -16.42 -35.70 5.03
C ASP A 65 -17.15 -35.33 3.73
N LEU A 66 -16.82 -34.18 3.15
CA LEU A 66 -17.26 -33.75 1.82
C LEU A 66 -16.09 -33.80 0.84
N HIS A 67 -16.25 -34.51 -0.27
CA HIS A 67 -15.31 -34.48 -1.39
C HIS A 67 -16.06 -34.06 -2.65
N VAL A 68 -15.82 -32.84 -3.11
CA VAL A 68 -16.29 -32.36 -4.41
C VAL A 68 -15.17 -32.58 -5.41
N LYS A 69 -15.39 -33.38 -6.46
CA LYS A 69 -14.32 -33.68 -7.44
C LYS A 69 -13.96 -32.45 -8.28
N GLY A 70 -14.94 -31.60 -8.53
CA GLY A 70 -14.79 -30.31 -9.19
C GLY A 70 -14.81 -29.17 -8.18
N SER A 71 -15.56 -28.13 -8.48
CA SER A 71 -15.55 -26.87 -7.76
C SER A 71 -16.78 -26.70 -6.88
N ILE A 72 -16.61 -25.91 -5.82
CA ILE A 72 -17.70 -25.34 -5.04
C ILE A 72 -17.86 -23.90 -5.51
N ILE A 73 -19.01 -23.54 -6.08
CA ILE A 73 -19.24 -22.22 -6.70
C ILE A 73 -20.47 -21.52 -6.13
N SER A 74 -20.50 -20.18 -6.20
CA SER A 74 -21.63 -19.36 -5.74
C SER A 74 -21.78 -18.09 -6.59
N GLU A 75 -22.27 -18.20 -7.83
CA GLU A 75 -22.35 -17.07 -8.76
C GLU A 75 -23.22 -15.91 -8.27
N ASP A 76 -24.29 -16.22 -7.56
CA ASP A 76 -25.13 -15.24 -6.89
C ASP A 76 -24.70 -15.12 -5.43
N THR A 77 -24.09 -14.00 -5.08
CA THR A 77 -23.61 -13.76 -3.71
C THR A 77 -24.72 -13.18 -2.81
N ASP A 78 -25.84 -12.70 -3.38
CA ASP A 78 -26.96 -12.13 -2.61
C ASP A 78 -28.13 -13.13 -2.57
N GLY A 79 -28.02 -14.12 -1.67
CA GLY A 79 -28.95 -15.25 -1.58
C GLY A 79 -28.28 -16.62 -1.57
N ALA A 80 -26.94 -16.65 -1.45
CA ALA A 80 -26.15 -17.87 -1.45
C ALA A 80 -26.50 -18.83 -0.29
N THR A 81 -26.62 -20.12 -0.60
CA THR A 81 -26.85 -21.21 0.32
C THR A 81 -25.61 -21.47 1.18
N SER A 82 -25.78 -21.47 2.50
CA SER A 82 -24.68 -21.72 3.44
C SER A 82 -24.22 -23.18 3.42
N LEU A 83 -22.96 -23.45 3.77
CA LEU A 83 -22.39 -24.80 3.76
C LEU A 83 -21.77 -25.15 5.12
N ILE A 84 -22.21 -26.25 5.74
CA ILE A 84 -21.62 -26.79 6.96
C ILE A 84 -21.07 -28.19 6.70
N VAL A 85 -19.79 -28.41 7.02
CA VAL A 85 -19.14 -29.71 6.95
C VAL A 85 -18.56 -30.08 8.31
N LEU A 86 -19.15 -31.09 8.96
CA LEU A 86 -18.71 -31.60 10.27
C LEU A 86 -17.57 -32.63 10.17
N GLY A 87 -16.83 -32.60 9.07
CA GLY A 87 -15.66 -33.41 8.78
C GLY A 87 -14.71 -32.66 7.85
N ASN A 88 -13.94 -33.41 7.04
CA ASN A 88 -12.96 -32.82 6.13
C ASN A 88 -13.61 -32.39 4.81
N LEU A 89 -13.10 -31.31 4.21
CA LEU A 89 -13.51 -30.84 2.89
C LEU A 89 -12.37 -31.03 1.88
N LYS A 90 -12.67 -31.66 0.75
CA LYS A 90 -11.81 -31.70 -0.43
C LYS A 90 -12.54 -31.11 -1.64
N ALA A 91 -11.89 -30.23 -2.38
CA ALA A 91 -12.40 -29.69 -3.64
C ALA A 91 -11.27 -29.38 -4.62
N LYS A 92 -11.59 -29.24 -5.91
CA LYS A 92 -10.65 -28.69 -6.89
C LYS A 92 -10.48 -27.18 -6.69
N ASN A 93 -11.60 -26.47 -6.66
CA ASN A 93 -11.68 -25.02 -6.43
C ASN A 93 -12.82 -24.70 -5.46
N MET A 94 -12.70 -23.58 -4.76
CA MET A 94 -13.81 -22.93 -4.07
C MET A 94 -13.88 -21.48 -4.51
N CYS A 95 -15.01 -21.07 -5.05
CA CYS A 95 -15.29 -19.68 -5.38
C CYS A 95 -16.66 -19.31 -4.81
N VAL A 96 -16.64 -18.58 -3.71
CA VAL A 96 -17.80 -18.42 -2.81
C VAL A 96 -17.99 -16.96 -2.45
N GLY A 97 -19.20 -16.56 -2.08
CA GLY A 97 -19.47 -15.20 -1.67
C GLY A 97 -20.87 -14.98 -1.08
N GLY A 98 -20.96 -14.16 -0.04
CA GLY A 98 -22.20 -13.82 0.66
C GLY A 98 -22.86 -14.89 1.55
N GLN A 99 -22.37 -16.13 1.59
CA GLN A 99 -22.86 -17.19 2.49
C GLN A 99 -21.95 -17.43 3.71
N LEU A 100 -22.47 -18.17 4.70
CA LEU A 100 -21.66 -18.74 5.78
C LEU A 100 -21.16 -20.13 5.39
N ILE A 101 -19.85 -20.36 5.49
CA ILE A 101 -19.23 -21.67 5.32
C ILE A 101 -18.53 -22.08 6.61
N TYR A 102 -18.82 -23.27 7.12
CA TYR A 102 -18.28 -23.75 8.39
C TYR A 102 -17.75 -25.16 8.28
N ILE A 103 -16.43 -25.33 8.40
CA ILE A 103 -15.75 -26.60 8.22
C ILE A 103 -14.95 -26.93 9.49
N THR A 104 -15.27 -28.08 10.10
CA THR A 104 -14.64 -28.51 11.35
C THR A 104 -13.36 -29.32 11.16
N GLY A 105 -13.25 -30.06 10.05
CA GLY A 105 -12.06 -30.81 9.67
C GLY A 105 -11.09 -29.97 8.84
N TYR A 106 -10.13 -30.63 8.19
CA TYR A 106 -9.22 -29.93 7.29
C TYR A 106 -9.89 -29.53 5.98
N ILE A 107 -9.36 -28.48 5.36
CA ILE A 107 -9.72 -28.01 4.03
C ILE A 107 -8.55 -28.33 3.11
N ASP A 108 -8.81 -29.03 2.01
CA ASP A 108 -7.82 -29.39 1.01
C ASP A 108 -8.38 -29.03 -0.37
N VAL A 109 -7.96 -27.88 -0.89
CA VAL A 109 -8.40 -27.31 -2.16
C VAL A 109 -7.24 -27.26 -3.13
N GLU A 110 -7.36 -27.98 -4.24
CA GLU A 110 -6.23 -28.28 -5.12
C GLU A 110 -5.63 -27.04 -5.81
N GLU A 111 -6.44 -26.04 -6.14
CA GLU A 111 -6.01 -24.88 -6.93
C GLU A 111 -6.26 -23.56 -6.21
N MET A 112 -7.51 -23.19 -5.95
CA MET A 112 -7.85 -21.84 -5.44
C MET A 112 -9.05 -21.85 -4.49
N ILE A 113 -8.96 -21.05 -3.42
CA ILE A 113 -10.09 -20.57 -2.63
C ILE A 113 -10.22 -19.07 -2.87
N MET A 114 -11.38 -18.61 -3.34
CA MET A 114 -11.70 -17.20 -3.47
C MET A 114 -13.01 -16.91 -2.73
N GLY A 115 -12.97 -15.88 -1.88
CA GLY A 115 -14.14 -15.33 -1.20
C GLY A 115 -14.44 -13.96 -1.79
N ILE A 116 -15.70 -13.73 -2.18
CA ILE A 116 -16.18 -12.46 -2.74
C ILE A 116 -17.33 -11.93 -1.88
N TYR A 117 -17.47 -10.60 -1.78
CA TYR A 117 -18.63 -9.92 -1.19
C TYR A 117 -18.76 -10.01 0.34
N ASN A 118 -18.89 -8.84 0.98
CA ASN A 118 -18.75 -8.65 2.45
C ASN A 118 -19.84 -9.21 3.35
N HIS A 119 -20.86 -9.82 2.80
CA HIS A 119 -21.96 -10.37 3.60
C HIS A 119 -21.71 -11.80 4.10
N GLY A 120 -20.64 -12.46 3.66
CA GLY A 120 -20.35 -13.84 4.02
C GLY A 120 -19.05 -14.06 4.80
N GLU A 121 -18.91 -15.27 5.33
CA GLU A 121 -17.76 -15.68 6.13
C GLU A 121 -17.46 -17.19 6.03
N LEU A 122 -16.17 -17.55 5.97
CA LEU A 122 -15.71 -18.95 5.95
C LEU A 122 -14.84 -19.25 7.17
N TYR A 123 -15.28 -20.22 7.97
CA TYR A 123 -14.57 -20.74 9.13
C TYR A 123 -13.90 -22.09 8.83
N GLY A 124 -12.57 -22.11 8.90
CA GLY A 124 -11.77 -23.34 8.89
C GLY A 124 -11.20 -23.63 10.27
N LYS A 125 -11.71 -24.65 10.96
CA LYS A 125 -11.31 -24.97 12.35
C LYS A 125 -10.06 -25.86 12.46
N SER A 126 -9.42 -26.18 11.35
CA SER A 126 -8.23 -27.03 11.26
C SER A 126 -7.29 -26.50 10.16
N TYR A 127 -6.38 -27.35 9.68
CA TYR A 127 -5.45 -27.04 8.58
C TYR A 127 -6.20 -26.69 7.29
N VAL A 128 -5.66 -25.71 6.57
CA VAL A 128 -6.09 -25.34 5.22
C VAL A 128 -4.90 -25.54 4.29
N TRP A 129 -5.07 -26.43 3.32
CA TRP A 129 -4.15 -26.61 2.20
C TRP A 129 -4.79 -26.05 0.96
N CYS A 130 -4.25 -24.94 0.48
CA CYS A 130 -4.62 -24.36 -0.79
C CYS A 130 -3.43 -23.57 -1.36
N PRO A 131 -3.10 -23.70 -2.65
CA PRO A 131 -2.02 -22.92 -3.26
C PRO A 131 -2.26 -21.40 -3.25
N VAL A 132 -3.52 -20.97 -3.36
CA VAL A 132 -3.92 -19.55 -3.39
C VAL A 132 -5.24 -19.37 -2.63
N VAL A 133 -5.23 -18.48 -1.64
CA VAL A 133 -6.46 -18.00 -0.99
C VAL A 133 -6.60 -16.51 -1.27
N ILE A 134 -7.73 -16.10 -1.85
CA ILE A 134 -7.99 -14.73 -2.28
C ILE A 134 -9.20 -14.19 -1.51
N ASN A 135 -9.02 -13.00 -0.97
CA ASN A 135 -10.05 -12.20 -0.34
C ASN A 135 -10.42 -11.03 -1.26
N ASP A 136 -11.65 -11.03 -1.77
CA ASP A 136 -12.28 -9.92 -2.45
C ASP A 136 -13.48 -9.44 -1.61
N ASP A 137 -13.15 -8.78 -0.49
CA ASP A 137 -14.11 -8.29 0.49
C ASP A 137 -14.94 -9.41 1.17
N TYR A 138 -14.38 -10.57 1.47
CA TYR A 138 -15.03 -11.69 2.16
C TYR A 138 -14.26 -12.12 3.42
N HIS A 139 -14.96 -12.54 4.48
CA HIS A 139 -14.31 -12.78 5.76
C HIS A 139 -13.81 -14.23 5.91
N PHE A 140 -12.51 -14.41 6.06
CA PHE A 140 -11.90 -15.70 6.38
C PHE A 140 -11.50 -15.81 7.86
N TYR A 141 -11.92 -16.89 8.51
CA TYR A 141 -11.59 -17.19 9.89
C TYR A 141 -10.92 -18.57 9.99
N PHE A 142 -9.65 -18.60 9.62
CA PHE A 142 -8.81 -19.78 9.78
C PHE A 142 -8.15 -19.79 11.15
N THR A 143 -8.13 -20.95 11.80
CA THR A 143 -7.36 -21.11 13.05
C THR A 143 -5.86 -20.96 12.76
N HIS A 144 -5.08 -20.60 13.78
CA HIS A 144 -3.60 -20.49 13.71
C HIS A 144 -2.87 -21.76 13.24
N LEU A 145 -3.57 -22.88 13.08
CA LEU A 145 -3.04 -24.11 12.48
C LEU A 145 -3.00 -24.05 10.94
N ALA A 146 -3.68 -23.09 10.32
CA ALA A 146 -3.65 -22.89 8.88
C ALA A 146 -2.40 -22.10 8.47
N ASP A 147 -1.47 -22.76 7.80
CA ASP A 147 -0.25 -22.17 7.24
C ASP A 147 -0.52 -21.64 5.82
N VAL A 148 -1.54 -20.78 5.68
CA VAL A 148 -1.95 -20.22 4.38
C VAL A 148 -2.05 -18.70 4.47
N LYS A 149 -1.39 -18.01 3.55
CA LYS A 149 -1.52 -16.56 3.39
C LYS A 149 -2.82 -16.28 2.64
N ILE A 150 -3.66 -15.43 3.21
CA ILE A 150 -4.82 -14.85 2.52
C ILE A 150 -4.32 -13.61 1.78
N LEU A 151 -4.54 -13.57 0.47
CA LEU A 151 -4.14 -12.49 -0.41
C LEU A 151 -5.33 -11.55 -0.64
N ASP A 152 -5.17 -10.27 -0.36
CA ASP A 152 -6.21 -9.27 -0.63
C ASP A 152 -6.22 -8.90 -2.11
N PHE A 153 -7.36 -9.08 -2.78
CA PHE A 153 -7.51 -8.77 -4.19
C PHE A 153 -7.42 -7.26 -4.47
N THR A 154 -7.68 -6.42 -3.47
CA THR A 154 -7.59 -4.95 -3.60
C THR A 154 -6.18 -4.41 -3.34
N ASP A 155 -5.30 -5.19 -2.71
CA ASP A 155 -3.90 -4.80 -2.47
C ASP A 155 -3.02 -5.08 -3.69
N ASP A 156 -2.31 -4.06 -4.17
CA ASP A 156 -1.49 -4.17 -5.39
C ASP A 156 -0.31 -5.14 -5.26
N ASN A 157 0.22 -5.37 -4.05
CA ASN A 157 1.31 -6.33 -3.85
C ASN A 157 0.77 -7.75 -3.86
N ASP A 158 -0.36 -8.00 -3.21
CA ASP A 158 -1.02 -9.30 -3.23
C ASP A 158 -1.54 -9.64 -4.63
N LYS A 159 -2.05 -8.67 -5.40
CA LYS A 159 -2.39 -8.85 -6.84
C LYS A 159 -1.21 -9.40 -7.65
N ASP A 160 0.01 -8.94 -7.40
CA ASP A 160 1.20 -9.45 -8.09
C ASP A 160 1.48 -10.92 -7.76
N ILE A 161 1.18 -11.36 -6.54
CA ILE A 161 1.30 -12.76 -6.09
C ILE A 161 0.18 -13.60 -6.72
N ILE A 162 -1.03 -13.06 -6.78
CA ILE A 162 -2.18 -13.71 -7.42
C ILE A 162 -1.87 -13.95 -8.91
N LYS A 163 -1.39 -12.92 -9.62
CA LYS A 163 -0.98 -13.00 -11.04
C LYS A 163 0.22 -13.92 -11.28
N GLU A 164 1.10 -14.12 -10.29
CA GLU A 164 2.19 -15.10 -10.36
C GLU A 164 1.65 -16.54 -10.37
N LYS A 165 0.62 -16.81 -9.57
CA LYS A 165 0.11 -18.16 -9.33
C LYS A 165 -1.01 -18.58 -10.29
N LEU A 166 -1.84 -17.64 -10.75
CA LEU A 166 -3.06 -17.92 -11.51
C LEU A 166 -2.92 -17.58 -13.00
N ILE A 167 -3.63 -18.33 -13.84
CA ILE A 167 -3.64 -18.13 -15.31
C ILE A 167 -4.18 -16.75 -15.70
N GLU A 168 -3.68 -16.22 -16.81
CA GLU A 168 -4.06 -14.87 -17.28
C GLU A 168 -5.55 -14.81 -17.67
N ASP A 169 -6.15 -15.92 -18.12
CA ASP A 169 -7.58 -16.02 -18.48
C ASP A 169 -8.53 -15.62 -17.34
N LEU A 170 -8.06 -15.60 -16.08
CA LEU A 170 -8.87 -15.19 -14.92
C LEU A 170 -9.03 -13.68 -14.78
N PHE A 171 -8.26 -12.89 -15.54
CA PHE A 171 -8.23 -11.43 -15.49
C PHE A 171 -8.70 -10.88 -16.85
N ASP A 172 -9.56 -9.86 -16.86
CA ASP A 172 -9.92 -9.14 -18.09
C ASP A 172 -9.06 -7.87 -18.33
N GLU A 173 -9.38 -7.11 -19.39
CA GLU A 173 -8.65 -5.88 -19.76
C GLU A 173 -8.76 -4.76 -18.71
N GLU A 174 -9.80 -4.78 -17.87
CA GLU A 174 -10.00 -3.85 -16.75
C GLU A 174 -9.58 -4.47 -15.40
N GLU A 175 -8.97 -5.65 -15.42
CA GLU A 175 -8.60 -6.48 -14.27
C GLU A 175 -9.77 -6.95 -13.38
N TRP A 176 -11.01 -6.94 -13.89
CA TRP A 176 -12.13 -7.61 -13.23
C TRP A 176 -11.98 -9.12 -13.39
N PHE A 177 -12.35 -9.84 -12.34
CA PHE A 177 -12.06 -11.27 -12.19
C PHE A 177 -13.16 -12.09 -12.92
N VAL A 178 -12.81 -12.90 -13.94
CA VAL A 178 -13.77 -13.69 -14.77
C VAL A 178 -13.91 -15.15 -14.31
N TYR A 179 -13.70 -15.37 -13.02
CA TYR A 179 -13.47 -16.68 -12.38
C TYR A 179 -14.54 -17.74 -12.65
N TYR A 180 -15.82 -17.38 -12.60
CA TYR A 180 -16.87 -18.39 -12.77
C TYR A 180 -16.92 -19.01 -14.17
N SER A 181 -16.69 -18.23 -15.22
CA SER A 181 -16.71 -18.75 -16.59
C SER A 181 -15.54 -19.70 -16.83
N VAL A 182 -14.34 -19.33 -16.37
CA VAL A 182 -13.11 -20.13 -16.47
C VAL A 182 -13.22 -21.42 -15.64
N ILE A 183 -13.77 -21.35 -14.43
CA ILE A 183 -14.03 -22.52 -13.58
C ILE A 183 -15.01 -23.48 -14.26
N ARG A 184 -16.10 -22.96 -14.88
CA ARG A 184 -17.09 -23.77 -15.60
C ARG A 184 -16.54 -24.42 -16.87
N GLU A 185 -15.55 -23.80 -17.51
CA GLU A 185 -14.77 -24.40 -18.60
C GLU A 185 -13.85 -25.54 -18.12
N LYS A 186 -13.73 -25.73 -16.80
CA LYS A 186 -12.89 -26.75 -16.14
C LYS A 186 -11.40 -26.63 -16.48
N LYS A 187 -10.96 -25.43 -16.86
CA LYS A 187 -9.54 -25.11 -17.02
C LYS A 187 -8.84 -25.21 -15.66
N PRO A 188 -7.58 -25.69 -15.60
CA PRO A 188 -6.75 -25.50 -14.42
C PRO A 188 -6.54 -24.02 -14.15
N LEU A 189 -6.73 -23.57 -12.90
CA LEU A 189 -6.60 -22.15 -12.56
C LEU A 189 -5.15 -21.73 -12.28
N LEU A 190 -4.30 -22.67 -11.88
CA LEU A 190 -2.89 -22.40 -11.62
C LEU A 190 -2.11 -22.28 -12.91
N LYS A 191 -1.19 -21.31 -12.97
CA LYS A 191 -0.17 -21.25 -14.01
C LYS A 191 0.66 -22.53 -13.98
N GLU A 192 0.89 -23.11 -15.15
CA GLU A 192 1.90 -24.16 -15.29
C GLU A 192 3.26 -23.52 -14.99
N LEU A 193 3.88 -23.91 -13.89
CA LEU A 193 5.23 -23.48 -13.58
C LEU A 193 6.17 -24.07 -14.65
N PRO A 194 7.00 -23.24 -15.30
CA PRO A 194 7.96 -23.75 -16.28
C PRO A 194 8.88 -24.75 -15.58
N THR A 195 8.86 -26.00 -16.04
CA THR A 195 9.75 -27.03 -15.50
C THR A 195 11.19 -26.76 -15.96
N ARG A 196 11.95 -26.09 -15.09
CA ARG A 196 13.40 -25.90 -15.27
C ARG A 196 14.13 -27.15 -14.79
N ASN A 197 14.91 -27.77 -15.68
CA ASN A 197 15.72 -28.96 -15.34
C ASN A 197 17.17 -28.62 -14.97
N ILE A 198 17.61 -27.40 -15.27
CA ILE A 198 18.94 -26.89 -14.97
C ILE A 198 18.87 -25.35 -14.94
N VAL A 199 19.62 -24.75 -14.03
CA VAL A 199 19.90 -23.31 -14.06
C VAL A 199 20.99 -23.04 -15.10
N THR A 200 20.73 -22.17 -16.05
CA THR A 200 21.68 -21.83 -17.13
C THR A 200 22.44 -20.54 -16.84
N LYS A 201 23.46 -20.27 -17.66
CA LYS A 201 24.14 -18.98 -17.65
C LYS A 201 23.19 -17.84 -17.98
N GLU A 202 22.27 -18.03 -18.94
CA GLU A 202 21.30 -17.00 -19.29
C GLU A 202 20.39 -16.66 -18.11
N ASP A 203 19.97 -17.65 -17.32
CA ASP A 203 19.16 -17.41 -16.12
C ASP A 203 19.84 -16.44 -15.15
N LEU A 204 21.11 -16.72 -14.77
CA LEU A 204 21.84 -15.85 -13.85
C LEU A 204 22.20 -14.50 -14.50
N ALA A 205 22.57 -14.49 -15.78
CA ALA A 205 22.87 -13.26 -16.51
C ALA A 205 21.65 -12.32 -16.63
N ASN A 206 20.43 -12.87 -16.75
CA ASN A 206 19.20 -12.07 -16.75
C ASN A 206 19.04 -11.34 -15.42
N LEU A 207 19.29 -12.02 -14.29
CA LEU A 207 19.23 -11.42 -12.95
C LEU A 207 20.26 -10.30 -12.76
N MET A 208 21.40 -10.35 -13.43
CA MET A 208 22.40 -9.27 -13.35
C MET A 208 21.96 -7.98 -14.05
N ASN A 209 21.01 -8.07 -14.98
CA ASN A 209 20.57 -6.94 -15.82
C ASN A 209 19.23 -6.32 -15.38
N ILE A 210 18.65 -6.76 -14.26
CA ILE A 210 17.38 -6.24 -13.77
C ILE A 210 17.52 -4.83 -13.14
N PRO A 211 16.44 -4.03 -13.08
CA PRO A 211 16.47 -2.65 -12.59
C PRO A 211 16.42 -2.52 -11.05
N LEU A 212 16.99 -3.48 -10.31
CA LEU A 212 17.06 -3.44 -8.83
C LEU A 212 18.41 -2.94 -8.30
N PHE A 213 19.43 -2.93 -9.14
CA PHE A 213 20.73 -2.39 -8.76
C PHE A 213 20.70 -0.87 -8.74
N GLY A 214 21.29 -0.29 -7.70
CA GLY A 214 21.51 1.15 -7.64
C GLY A 214 22.60 1.59 -8.62
N PRO A 215 22.66 2.89 -8.98
CA PRO A 215 23.63 3.43 -9.94
C PRO A 215 25.09 3.12 -9.61
N GLN A 216 25.40 2.98 -8.31
CA GLN A 216 26.75 2.76 -7.80
C GLN A 216 26.88 1.47 -6.98
N SER A 217 25.81 0.66 -6.91
CA SER A 217 25.86 -0.59 -6.15
C SER A 217 25.95 -1.79 -7.11
N PRO A 218 27.02 -2.59 -7.05
CA PRO A 218 27.10 -3.82 -7.81
C PRO A 218 26.24 -4.94 -7.21
N THR A 219 25.62 -4.69 -6.05
CA THR A 219 24.81 -5.68 -5.32
C THR A 219 23.47 -5.12 -4.88
N PHE A 220 22.53 -6.00 -4.60
CA PHE A 220 21.36 -5.68 -3.79
C PHE A 220 20.99 -6.88 -2.90
N ALA A 221 20.31 -6.61 -1.79
CA ALA A 221 19.77 -7.66 -0.92
C ALA A 221 18.43 -7.24 -0.32
N PHE A 222 17.57 -8.20 -0.03
CA PHE A 222 16.30 -7.99 0.64
C PHE A 222 15.78 -9.30 1.25
N SER A 223 14.79 -9.20 2.14
CA SER A 223 14.10 -10.37 2.68
C SER A 223 12.61 -10.35 2.31
N GLU A 224 12.07 -11.47 1.85
CA GLU A 224 10.66 -11.64 1.51
C GLU A 224 10.28 -13.13 1.51
N ASP A 225 9.05 -13.47 1.91
CA ASP A 225 8.53 -14.84 1.97
C ASP A 225 9.46 -15.84 2.70
N GLY A 226 10.12 -15.35 3.77
CA GLY A 226 11.08 -16.11 4.58
C GLY A 226 12.44 -16.33 3.92
N TRP A 227 12.67 -15.78 2.72
CA TRP A 227 13.95 -15.80 2.03
C TRP A 227 14.72 -14.51 2.24
N TYR A 228 15.98 -14.61 2.64
CA TYR A 228 16.98 -13.58 2.42
C TYR A 228 17.64 -13.82 1.07
N ILE A 229 17.58 -12.84 0.18
CA ILE A 229 18.10 -12.91 -1.19
C ILE A 229 19.14 -11.81 -1.36
N LYS A 230 20.33 -12.17 -1.85
CA LYS A 230 21.37 -11.24 -2.26
C LYS A 230 21.82 -11.57 -3.68
N VAL A 231 21.91 -10.57 -4.55
CA VAL A 231 22.43 -10.71 -5.91
C VAL A 231 23.61 -9.78 -6.09
N ASP A 232 24.68 -10.30 -6.69
CA ASP A 232 25.93 -9.60 -6.93
C ASP A 232 26.31 -9.70 -8.42
N ARG A 233 26.53 -8.55 -9.06
CA ARG A 233 26.96 -8.48 -10.48
C ARG A 233 28.36 -9.01 -10.70
N GLY A 234 29.21 -9.07 -9.67
CA GLY A 234 30.61 -9.42 -9.79
C GLY A 234 31.39 -8.47 -10.71
N GLY A 235 32.60 -8.89 -11.09
CA GLY A 235 33.47 -8.14 -12.00
C GLY A 235 34.23 -6.97 -11.35
N TYR A 236 34.24 -6.93 -10.01
CA TYR A 236 35.04 -6.01 -9.21
C TYR A 236 35.92 -6.78 -8.23
N ILE A 237 36.82 -6.07 -7.56
CA ILE A 237 37.69 -6.61 -6.52
C ILE A 237 37.13 -6.15 -5.18
N ASP A 238 36.96 -7.08 -4.24
CA ASP A 238 36.51 -6.77 -2.87
C ASP A 238 37.61 -6.12 -2.02
N ASP A 239 37.27 -5.75 -0.79
CA ASP A 239 38.18 -5.09 0.15
C ASP A 239 39.39 -5.97 0.52
N ASP A 240 39.27 -7.28 0.38
CA ASP A 240 40.33 -8.26 0.63
C ASP A 240 41.24 -8.50 -0.60
N GLY A 241 40.94 -7.85 -1.73
CA GLY A 241 41.71 -7.97 -2.96
C GLY A 241 41.33 -9.19 -3.81
N ALA A 242 40.21 -9.86 -3.50
CA ALA A 242 39.71 -11.01 -4.24
C ALA A 242 38.70 -10.59 -5.32
N PRO A 243 38.74 -11.24 -6.51
CA PRO A 243 37.73 -10.99 -7.54
C PRO A 243 36.37 -11.55 -7.10
N VAL A 244 35.33 -10.73 -7.23
CA VAL A 244 33.94 -11.12 -6.93
C VAL A 244 33.28 -11.65 -8.20
N ALA A 245 32.76 -12.87 -8.13
CA ALA A 245 32.00 -13.49 -9.21
C ALA A 245 30.54 -13.04 -9.22
N SER A 246 29.92 -13.01 -10.40
CA SER A 246 28.47 -12.78 -10.49
C SER A 246 27.74 -13.91 -9.78
N SER A 247 26.90 -13.59 -8.81
CA SER A 247 26.29 -14.59 -7.94
C SER A 247 24.92 -14.20 -7.40
N MET A 248 24.16 -15.21 -6.98
CA MET A 248 22.92 -15.08 -6.22
C MET A 248 23.00 -16.00 -5.01
N ILE A 249 22.76 -15.44 -3.83
CA ILE A 249 22.64 -16.16 -2.56
C ILE A 249 21.18 -16.08 -2.14
N ALA A 250 20.60 -17.22 -1.76
CA ALA A 250 19.25 -17.31 -1.21
C ALA A 250 19.25 -18.21 0.02
N ILE A 251 18.80 -17.67 1.15
CA ILE A 251 18.77 -18.34 2.45
C ILE A 251 17.35 -18.28 3.01
N ASN A 252 16.78 -19.43 3.35
CA ASN A 252 15.51 -19.57 4.04
C ASN A 252 15.73 -20.42 5.29
N SER A 253 15.87 -19.75 6.43
CA SER A 253 16.17 -20.39 7.72
C SER A 253 15.03 -21.28 8.22
N GLU A 254 13.77 -20.91 7.95
CA GLU A 254 12.59 -21.68 8.37
C GLU A 254 12.52 -23.05 7.68
N LYS A 255 12.87 -23.07 6.39
CA LYS A 255 12.90 -24.29 5.57
C LYS A 255 14.27 -25.01 5.64
N ASN A 256 15.24 -24.44 6.35
CA ASN A 256 16.63 -24.90 6.41
C ASN A 256 17.23 -25.09 5.00
N ARG A 257 17.14 -24.05 4.17
CA ARG A 257 17.61 -24.03 2.78
C ARG A 257 18.57 -22.86 2.58
N SER A 258 19.79 -23.15 2.14
CA SER A 258 20.77 -22.13 1.79
C SER A 258 21.44 -22.53 0.49
N LEU A 259 21.32 -21.69 -0.54
CA LEU A 259 21.86 -21.94 -1.87
C LEU A 259 22.62 -20.71 -2.36
N MET A 260 23.74 -20.95 -3.03
CA MET A 260 24.49 -19.92 -3.75
C MET A 260 24.73 -20.40 -5.18
N TRP A 261 24.25 -19.63 -6.15
CA TRP A 261 24.57 -19.81 -7.57
C TRP A 261 25.61 -18.77 -7.95
N TYR A 262 26.68 -19.18 -8.61
CA TYR A 262 27.68 -18.23 -9.10
C TYR A 262 28.22 -18.66 -10.46
N MET A 263 28.67 -17.68 -11.24
CA MET A 263 29.24 -17.87 -12.56
C MET A 263 30.76 -18.04 -12.45
N GLU A 264 31.27 -19.15 -12.95
CA GLU A 264 32.70 -19.45 -13.04
C GLU A 264 33.37 -18.66 -14.17
N GLU A 265 34.71 -18.62 -14.19
CA GLU A 265 35.49 -17.98 -15.27
C GLU A 265 35.22 -18.59 -16.66
N ASP A 266 34.89 -19.87 -16.73
CA ASP A 266 34.51 -20.57 -17.97
C ASP A 266 33.04 -20.41 -18.35
N GLU A 267 32.35 -19.48 -17.66
CA GLU A 267 30.94 -19.13 -17.84
C GLU A 267 29.95 -20.25 -17.49
N THR A 268 30.39 -21.30 -16.79
CA THR A 268 29.49 -22.32 -16.22
C THR A 268 28.88 -21.85 -14.90
N ILE A 269 27.72 -22.41 -14.54
CA ILE A 269 27.06 -22.13 -13.26
C ILE A 269 27.42 -23.23 -12.27
N THR A 270 28.02 -22.83 -11.15
CA THR A 270 28.20 -23.69 -9.99
C THR A 270 27.17 -23.33 -8.92
N THR A 271 26.65 -24.35 -8.23
CA THR A 271 25.76 -24.18 -7.08
C THR A 271 26.45 -24.72 -5.83
N LEU A 272 26.55 -23.91 -4.79
CA LEU A 272 26.89 -24.35 -3.44
C LEU A 272 25.63 -24.45 -2.59
N VAL A 273 25.65 -25.36 -1.63
CA VAL A 273 24.66 -25.45 -0.55
C VAL A 273 25.37 -25.43 0.79
N GLU A 274 24.67 -25.02 1.83
CA GLU A 274 25.19 -25.10 3.19
C GLU A 274 25.02 -26.52 3.75
N ASP A 275 26.08 -27.05 4.38
CA ASP A 275 26.05 -28.36 5.01
C ASP A 275 25.63 -28.28 6.50
N ALA A 276 25.68 -29.41 7.21
CA ALA A 276 25.27 -29.46 8.62
C ALA A 276 26.21 -28.70 9.58
N ASN A 277 27.38 -28.26 9.11
CA ASN A 277 28.35 -27.46 9.87
C ASN A 277 28.34 -25.99 9.45
N GLU A 278 27.33 -25.55 8.69
CA GLU A 278 27.22 -24.18 8.17
C GLU A 278 28.34 -23.83 7.16
N GLU A 279 28.94 -24.85 6.51
CA GLU A 279 29.96 -24.66 5.48
C GLU A 279 29.35 -24.76 4.06
N TRP A 280 29.75 -23.87 3.17
CA TRP A 280 29.36 -23.90 1.76
C TRP A 280 30.09 -25.01 1.00
N VAL A 281 29.35 -25.98 0.48
CA VAL A 281 29.88 -27.13 -0.27
C VAL A 281 29.22 -27.28 -1.64
N PRO A 282 29.91 -27.82 -2.66
CA PRO A 282 29.32 -28.04 -3.98
C PRO A 282 28.09 -28.95 -3.93
N ALA A 283 27.02 -28.54 -4.63
CA ALA A 283 25.78 -29.28 -4.65
C ALA A 283 25.91 -30.63 -5.37
N GLN A 284 25.29 -31.68 -4.82
CA GLN A 284 25.35 -33.02 -5.41
C GLN A 284 24.44 -33.14 -6.64
N PRO A 285 24.83 -33.91 -7.69
CA PRO A 285 24.03 -34.04 -8.92
C PRO A 285 22.58 -34.52 -8.72
N LYS A 286 22.32 -35.29 -7.66
CA LYS A 286 20.98 -35.78 -7.30
C LYS A 286 20.00 -34.66 -6.92
N TRP A 287 20.51 -33.48 -6.57
CA TRP A 287 19.72 -32.32 -6.14
C TRP A 287 19.32 -31.40 -7.28
N ARG A 288 19.67 -31.73 -8.52
CA ARG A 288 19.46 -30.86 -9.69
C ARG A 288 18.02 -30.39 -9.89
N SER A 289 17.01 -31.26 -9.71
CA SER A 289 15.58 -30.86 -9.81
C SER A 289 15.22 -29.87 -8.72
N TRP A 290 15.54 -30.21 -7.48
CA TRP A 290 15.29 -29.36 -6.32
C TRP A 290 15.97 -27.99 -6.44
N ILE A 291 17.23 -27.93 -6.85
CA ILE A 291 17.94 -26.65 -7.07
C ILE A 291 17.24 -25.79 -8.12
N ALA A 292 16.76 -26.39 -9.21
CA ALA A 292 16.05 -25.67 -10.25
C ALA A 292 14.66 -25.19 -9.79
N GLU A 293 13.99 -25.96 -8.92
CA GLU A 293 12.74 -25.56 -8.25
C GLU A 293 12.99 -24.37 -7.30
N GLU A 294 14.01 -24.43 -6.44
CA GLU A 294 14.34 -23.32 -5.53
C GLU A 294 14.77 -22.06 -6.29
N PHE A 295 15.58 -22.20 -7.36
CA PHE A 295 15.97 -21.06 -8.19
C PHE A 295 14.74 -20.39 -8.80
N THR A 296 13.79 -21.16 -9.35
CA THR A 296 12.55 -20.63 -9.92
C THR A 296 11.71 -19.89 -8.87
N ALA A 297 11.63 -20.42 -7.65
CA ALA A 297 10.91 -19.77 -6.55
C ALA A 297 11.56 -18.43 -6.14
N VAL A 298 12.89 -18.41 -5.99
CA VAL A 298 13.65 -17.20 -5.65
C VAL A 298 13.57 -16.16 -6.78
N GLU A 299 13.68 -16.60 -8.02
CA GLU A 299 13.56 -15.75 -9.22
C GLU A 299 12.19 -15.07 -9.27
N ALA A 300 11.10 -15.78 -8.96
CA ALA A 300 9.76 -15.20 -8.91
C ALA A 300 9.65 -14.06 -7.88
N ILE A 301 10.24 -14.24 -6.70
CA ILE A 301 10.31 -13.21 -5.64
C ILE A 301 11.10 -11.99 -6.14
N ILE A 302 12.26 -12.19 -6.78
CA ILE A 302 13.05 -11.09 -7.37
C ILE A 302 12.22 -10.32 -8.42
N PHE A 303 11.53 -11.03 -9.31
CA PHE A 303 10.72 -10.38 -10.35
C PHE A 303 9.50 -9.65 -9.77
N ARG A 304 8.98 -10.07 -8.62
CA ARG A 304 7.97 -9.29 -7.87
C ARG A 304 8.55 -7.93 -7.44
N LYS A 305 9.77 -7.90 -6.91
CA LYS A 305 10.46 -6.63 -6.61
C LYS A 305 10.78 -5.82 -7.85
N VAL A 306 11.04 -6.45 -9.00
CA VAL A 306 11.16 -5.72 -10.29
C VAL A 306 9.85 -5.02 -10.65
N ARG A 307 8.70 -5.70 -10.54
CA ARG A 307 7.38 -5.09 -10.79
C ARG A 307 7.11 -3.94 -9.83
N TRP A 308 7.31 -4.17 -8.53
CA TRP A 308 7.21 -3.14 -7.50
C TRP A 308 8.08 -1.92 -7.82
N ASN A 309 9.37 -2.13 -8.13
CA ASN A 309 10.29 -1.05 -8.47
C ASN A 309 9.78 -0.24 -9.66
N ASN A 310 9.39 -0.92 -10.74
CA ASN A 310 8.94 -0.27 -11.96
C ASN A 310 7.64 0.53 -11.77
N ARG A 311 6.73 0.07 -10.90
CA ARG A 311 5.49 0.78 -10.54
C ARG A 311 5.79 2.14 -9.88
N HIS A 312 6.88 2.23 -9.13
CA HIS A 312 7.22 3.41 -8.34
C HIS A 312 8.29 4.31 -8.97
N ILE A 313 8.80 3.97 -10.16
CA ILE A 313 9.69 4.86 -10.90
C ILE A 313 8.93 6.15 -11.25
N LYS A 314 9.52 7.30 -10.93
CA LYS A 314 9.02 8.62 -11.31
C LYS A 314 10.06 9.37 -12.13
N VAL A 315 9.61 10.07 -13.16
CA VAL A 315 10.44 11.01 -13.91
C VAL A 315 10.24 12.40 -13.32
N ILE A 316 11.30 12.99 -12.80
CA ILE A 316 11.30 14.32 -12.20
C ILE A 316 11.81 15.34 -13.23
N ASN A 317 11.21 16.53 -13.27
CA ASN A 317 11.72 17.63 -14.07
C ASN A 317 13.03 18.15 -13.46
N ASN A 318 14.14 17.88 -14.13
CA ASN A 318 15.48 18.24 -13.67
C ASN A 318 15.67 19.75 -13.48
N GLU A 319 15.09 20.58 -14.35
CA GLU A 319 15.30 22.04 -14.29
C GLU A 319 14.51 22.65 -13.12
N GLU A 320 13.29 22.18 -12.89
CA GLU A 320 12.46 22.59 -11.75
C GLU A 320 13.05 22.11 -10.42
N LEU A 321 13.49 20.84 -10.35
CA LEU A 321 14.15 20.29 -9.16
C LEU A 321 15.43 21.06 -8.83
N TRP A 322 16.27 21.31 -9.83
CA TRP A 322 17.49 22.09 -9.65
C TRP A 322 17.14 23.49 -9.12
N GLY A 323 16.23 24.17 -9.80
CA GLY A 323 15.81 25.50 -9.37
C GLY A 323 15.17 25.52 -7.97
N LEU A 324 14.46 24.47 -7.55
CA LEU A 324 13.93 24.33 -6.19
C LEU A 324 15.05 24.20 -5.16
N ILE A 325 16.03 23.33 -5.40
CA ILE A 325 17.17 23.15 -4.49
C ILE A 325 17.93 24.46 -4.30
N TRP A 326 18.10 25.25 -5.38
CA TRP A 326 18.75 26.57 -5.31
C TRP A 326 18.01 27.61 -4.47
N LEU A 327 16.75 27.41 -4.11
CA LEU A 327 16.03 28.29 -3.17
C LEU A 327 16.48 28.08 -1.71
N PHE A 328 17.16 26.96 -1.43
CA PHE A 328 17.73 26.68 -0.10
C PHE A 328 19.18 27.16 0.04
N ARG A 329 19.72 27.83 -0.98
CA ARG A 329 21.04 28.45 -0.88
C ARG A 329 20.97 29.57 0.15
N ASN A 330 21.99 29.69 0.97
CA ASN A 330 21.99 30.73 1.98
C ASN A 330 23.39 31.28 2.21
N ASN A 331 23.65 32.49 1.71
CA ASN A 331 24.88 33.29 1.86
C ASN A 331 26.23 32.58 1.59
N GLN A 332 26.20 31.29 1.25
CA GLN A 332 27.31 30.46 0.83
C GLN A 332 27.79 30.90 -0.54
N ASP A 333 29.06 30.60 -0.82
CA ASP A 333 29.59 30.76 -2.16
C ASP A 333 28.87 29.80 -3.14
N ASP A 334 28.60 30.29 -4.36
CA ASP A 334 27.90 29.51 -5.40
C ASP A 334 28.63 28.20 -5.74
N GLU A 335 29.96 28.14 -5.63
CA GLU A 335 30.74 26.93 -5.90
C GLU A 335 30.57 25.89 -4.77
N GLU A 336 30.55 26.35 -3.52
CA GLU A 336 30.29 25.51 -2.35
C GLU A 336 28.88 24.93 -2.40
N PHE A 337 27.87 25.79 -2.59
CA PHE A 337 26.48 25.35 -2.64
C PHE A 337 26.20 24.44 -3.83
N ARG A 338 26.90 24.60 -4.97
CA ARG A 338 26.76 23.70 -6.12
C ARG A 338 27.12 22.26 -5.75
N GLY A 339 28.10 22.03 -4.87
CA GLY A 339 28.44 20.70 -4.37
C GLY A 339 27.27 20.06 -3.64
N ILE A 340 26.70 20.79 -2.67
CA ILE A 340 25.53 20.39 -1.89
C ILE A 340 24.32 20.14 -2.81
N ALA A 341 24.03 21.08 -3.72
CA ALA A 341 22.91 20.97 -4.63
C ALA A 341 23.01 19.73 -5.53
N ASN A 342 24.21 19.38 -6.00
CA ASN A 342 24.44 18.14 -6.77
C ASN A 342 24.18 16.88 -5.96
N GLU A 343 24.57 16.87 -4.67
CA GLU A 343 24.30 15.74 -3.79
C GLU A 343 22.80 15.54 -3.59
N VAL A 344 22.09 16.60 -3.20
CA VAL A 344 20.63 16.58 -3.01
C VAL A 344 19.92 16.17 -4.30
N PHE A 345 20.30 16.77 -5.43
CA PHE A 345 19.73 16.46 -6.73
C PHE A 345 19.92 14.98 -7.11
N THR A 346 21.14 14.46 -6.93
CA THR A 346 21.45 13.06 -7.22
C THR A 346 20.66 12.12 -6.32
N ARG A 347 20.49 12.47 -5.05
CA ARG A 347 19.69 11.70 -4.10
C ARG A 347 18.22 11.60 -4.53
N VAL A 348 17.61 12.72 -4.93
CA VAL A 348 16.22 12.74 -5.42
C VAL A 348 16.08 11.90 -6.69
N LEU A 349 17.00 12.04 -7.65
CA LEU A 349 16.99 11.21 -8.86
C LEU A 349 17.19 9.73 -8.54
N HIS A 350 18.01 9.39 -7.55
CA HIS A 350 18.17 8.01 -7.10
C HIS A 350 16.85 7.46 -6.57
N GLY A 351 16.18 8.18 -5.65
CA GLY A 351 14.88 7.78 -5.12
C GLY A 351 13.80 7.64 -6.20
N ALA A 352 13.80 8.53 -7.19
CA ALA A 352 12.80 8.54 -8.25
C ALA A 352 13.05 7.47 -9.33
N LEU A 353 14.30 7.22 -9.73
CA LEU A 353 14.63 6.31 -10.84
C LEU A 353 15.01 4.90 -10.40
N PHE A 354 15.44 4.71 -9.14
CA PHE A 354 15.77 3.40 -8.57
C PHE A 354 15.14 3.24 -7.17
N PRO A 355 13.80 3.26 -7.04
CA PRO A 355 13.10 3.18 -5.76
C PRO A 355 13.56 2.04 -4.88
N PHE A 356 13.73 0.83 -5.45
CA PHE A 356 14.18 -0.33 -4.71
C PHE A 356 15.60 -0.15 -4.17
N ALA A 357 16.53 0.28 -5.00
CA ALA A 357 17.91 0.50 -4.57
C ALA A 357 18.03 1.63 -3.54
N TYR A 358 17.18 2.65 -3.63
CA TYR A 358 17.09 3.69 -2.61
C TYR A 358 16.66 3.10 -1.26
N VAL A 359 15.56 2.35 -1.25
CA VAL A 359 14.92 1.83 -0.03
C VAL A 359 15.67 0.66 0.60
N TYR A 360 16.26 -0.25 -0.18
CA TYR A 360 16.81 -1.51 0.35
C TYR A 360 18.34 -1.58 0.27
N THR A 361 19.00 -0.70 -0.49
CA THR A 361 20.45 -0.79 -0.72
C THR A 361 21.20 0.43 -0.19
N THR A 362 20.83 1.63 -0.64
CA THR A 362 21.66 2.83 -0.44
C THR A 362 21.31 3.58 0.84
N PHE A 363 20.01 3.68 1.15
CA PHE A 363 19.52 4.40 2.32
C PHE A 363 18.63 3.50 3.18
N ALA A 364 19.00 2.22 3.32
CA ALA A 364 18.14 1.20 3.92
C ALA A 364 17.66 1.54 5.34
N GLU A 365 18.59 1.86 6.25
CA GLU A 365 18.28 2.20 7.64
C GLU A 365 17.36 3.43 7.73
N LYS A 366 17.72 4.54 7.07
CA LYS A 366 16.88 5.75 7.03
C LYS A 366 15.52 5.49 6.37
N SER A 367 15.48 4.65 5.34
CA SER A 367 14.23 4.31 4.64
C SER A 367 13.32 3.46 5.52
N GLU A 368 13.88 2.57 6.33
CA GLU A 368 13.16 1.78 7.34
C GLU A 368 12.60 2.68 8.44
N GLU A 369 13.40 3.60 9.00
CA GLU A 369 12.95 4.59 9.98
C GLU A 369 11.77 5.43 9.46
N ARG A 370 11.79 5.75 8.15
CA ARG A 370 10.76 6.52 7.45
C ARG A 370 9.57 5.67 6.99
N GLY A 371 9.63 4.33 7.07
CA GLY A 371 8.57 3.45 6.57
C GLY A 371 8.39 3.48 5.04
N LEU A 372 9.43 3.80 4.27
CA LEU A 372 9.32 4.00 2.82
C LEU A 372 8.99 2.73 2.04
N ALA A 373 9.24 1.56 2.60
CA ALA A 373 8.80 0.29 2.01
C ALA A 373 7.27 0.16 1.98
N GLN A 374 6.59 0.76 2.98
CA GLN A 374 5.14 0.78 3.11
C GLN A 374 4.49 1.99 2.42
N SER A 375 5.24 3.08 2.24
CA SER A 375 4.79 4.32 1.59
C SER A 375 5.71 4.75 0.43
N PRO A 376 5.86 3.92 -0.63
CA PRO A 376 6.81 4.16 -1.71
C PRO A 376 6.53 5.42 -2.55
N GLU A 377 5.28 5.88 -2.58
CA GLU A 377 4.89 7.13 -3.22
C GLU A 377 5.64 8.35 -2.68
N SER A 378 6.12 8.27 -1.44
CA SER A 378 6.84 9.34 -0.72
C SER A 378 8.37 9.26 -0.86
N ILE A 379 8.91 8.30 -1.62
CA ILE A 379 10.38 8.11 -1.72
C ILE A 379 11.09 9.37 -2.22
N HIS A 380 10.63 9.96 -3.32
CA HIS A 380 11.24 11.15 -3.91
C HIS A 380 11.12 12.42 -3.03
N SER A 381 10.03 12.61 -2.29
CA SER A 381 9.88 13.73 -1.34
C SER A 381 10.82 13.56 -0.16
N VAL A 382 10.84 12.37 0.45
CA VAL A 382 11.77 12.05 1.55
C VAL A 382 13.22 12.14 1.08
N ALA A 383 13.54 11.73 -0.15
CA ALA A 383 14.87 11.87 -0.72
C ALA A 383 15.33 13.33 -0.83
N LEU A 384 14.43 14.25 -1.18
CA LEU A 384 14.73 15.68 -1.18
C LEU A 384 14.98 16.17 0.24
N LEU A 385 14.06 15.89 1.15
CA LEU A 385 14.11 16.40 2.52
C LEU A 385 15.30 15.84 3.31
N ASP A 386 15.56 14.53 3.24
CA ASP A 386 16.74 13.94 3.87
C ASP A 386 18.05 14.47 3.27
N GLY A 387 18.05 14.79 1.97
CA GLY A 387 19.19 15.42 1.31
C GLY A 387 19.47 16.82 1.88
N LEU A 388 18.43 17.63 2.02
CA LEU A 388 18.50 18.96 2.61
C LEU A 388 18.88 18.90 4.11
N LEU A 389 18.30 17.95 4.87
CA LEU A 389 18.60 17.71 6.29
C LEU A 389 20.06 17.31 6.49
N SER A 390 20.57 16.38 5.68
CA SER A 390 21.95 15.90 5.78
C SER A 390 22.99 17.00 5.51
N ASN A 391 22.56 18.09 4.86
CA ASN A 391 23.38 19.26 4.55
C ASN A 391 23.04 20.49 5.43
N GLY A 392 22.18 20.33 6.46
CA GLY A 392 21.84 21.40 7.39
C GLY A 392 21.04 22.56 6.79
N LEU A 393 20.41 22.37 5.62
CA LEU A 393 19.64 23.41 4.94
C LEU A 393 18.21 23.55 5.50
N ILE A 394 17.72 22.48 6.12
CA ILE A 394 16.45 22.41 6.84
C ILE A 394 16.70 21.63 8.14
N ALA A 395 15.75 21.66 9.07
CA ALA A 395 15.82 20.90 10.31
C ALA A 395 14.56 20.06 10.53
N GLU A 396 14.74 18.95 11.24
CA GLU A 396 13.64 18.09 11.67
C GLU A 396 13.50 18.21 13.19
N VAL A 397 12.28 18.47 13.64
CA VAL A 397 11.94 18.68 15.04
C VAL A 397 10.80 17.76 15.42
N SER A 398 10.90 17.11 16.58
CA SER A 398 9.85 16.22 17.09
C SER A 398 8.53 16.97 17.31
N THR A 399 7.41 16.36 16.95
CA THR A 399 6.07 16.89 17.24
C THR A 399 5.65 16.69 18.70
N ALA A 400 6.37 15.85 19.44
CA ALA A 400 6.00 15.43 20.79
C ALA A 400 6.98 15.87 21.88
N ALA A 401 8.23 16.18 21.51
CA ALA A 401 9.24 16.61 22.49
C ALA A 401 9.11 18.12 22.76
N PRO A 402 9.39 18.59 23.99
CA PRO A 402 9.42 20.02 24.29
C PRO A 402 10.41 20.76 23.39
N LEU A 403 10.07 21.99 22.99
CA LEU A 403 10.90 22.81 22.12
C LEU A 403 12.26 23.14 22.75
N ALA A 404 12.35 23.20 24.08
CA ALA A 404 13.63 23.35 24.77
C ALA A 404 14.63 22.21 24.49
N GLU A 405 14.15 21.00 24.19
CA GLU A 405 14.99 19.86 23.81
C GLU A 405 15.46 19.95 22.36
N THR A 406 14.73 20.67 21.49
CA THR A 406 14.99 20.75 20.05
C THR A 406 15.40 22.15 19.58
N LYS A 407 15.87 22.98 20.52
CA LYS A 407 16.24 24.38 20.24
C LYS A 407 17.41 24.47 19.27
N GLU A 408 18.37 23.57 19.39
CA GLU A 408 19.57 23.58 18.55
C GLU A 408 19.19 23.34 17.08
N GLU A 409 18.28 22.40 16.81
CA GLU A 409 17.76 22.11 15.48
C GLU A 409 16.99 23.30 14.90
N LEU A 410 16.19 23.99 15.70
CA LEU A 410 15.52 25.22 15.26
C LEU A 410 16.53 26.31 14.92
N ASN A 411 17.53 26.52 15.79
CA ASN A 411 18.59 27.49 15.58
C ASN A 411 19.40 27.20 14.32
N VAL A 412 19.61 25.93 13.98
CA VAL A 412 20.27 25.55 12.71
C VAL A 412 19.58 26.20 11.52
N VAL A 413 18.25 26.29 11.48
CA VAL A 413 17.56 26.89 10.35
C VAL A 413 17.58 28.42 10.42
N THR A 414 17.29 28.99 11.59
CA THR A 414 17.11 30.44 11.73
C THR A 414 18.42 31.21 11.80
N GLU A 415 19.43 30.70 12.53
CA GLU A 415 20.74 31.33 12.63
C GLU A 415 21.50 31.22 11.32
N TYR A 416 21.39 30.06 10.66
CA TYR A 416 22.01 29.85 9.37
C TYR A 416 21.51 30.91 8.39
N ASN A 417 20.20 31.04 8.21
CA ASN A 417 19.61 31.92 7.19
C ASN A 417 19.71 33.42 7.51
N TRP A 418 19.57 33.82 8.77
CA TRP A 418 19.46 35.24 9.13
C TRP A 418 20.30 35.68 10.33
N GLY A 419 21.13 34.80 10.91
CA GLY A 419 21.82 35.09 12.17
C GLY A 419 20.86 35.36 13.32
N TYR A 420 19.63 34.84 13.22
CA TYR A 420 18.55 35.02 14.18
C TYR A 420 18.39 33.76 15.05
N SER A 421 18.45 33.94 16.36
CA SER A 421 18.23 32.88 17.34
C SER A 421 16.93 33.17 18.09
N PRO A 422 15.87 32.38 17.91
CA PRO A 422 14.61 32.52 18.63
C PRO A 422 14.81 32.59 20.15
N GLU A 423 14.20 33.59 20.79
CA GLU A 423 14.10 33.64 22.24
C GLU A 423 12.95 32.74 22.70
N LEU A 424 13.29 31.60 23.31
CA LEU A 424 12.28 30.68 23.83
C LEU A 424 11.53 31.32 24.99
N ASN A 425 10.21 31.43 24.84
CA ASN A 425 9.30 31.72 25.94
C ASN A 425 9.23 30.52 26.90
N ASP A 426 9.23 30.78 28.21
CA ASP A 426 9.17 29.78 29.29
C ASP A 426 8.05 28.72 29.07
N ILE A 427 6.95 29.08 28.40
CA ILE A 427 5.84 28.14 28.11
C ILE A 427 6.25 26.95 27.23
N TYR A 428 7.34 27.09 26.46
CA TYR A 428 7.86 26.07 25.54
C TYR A 428 8.98 25.21 26.16
N GLU A 429 9.26 25.36 27.45
CA GLU A 429 10.12 24.43 28.19
C GLU A 429 9.51 23.02 28.28
N GLU A 430 8.18 22.93 28.33
CA GLU A 430 7.44 21.67 28.46
C GLU A 430 6.51 21.39 27.27
N LYS A 431 6.44 22.28 26.28
CA LYS A 431 5.55 22.16 25.11
C LYS A 431 6.33 21.99 23.81
N PRO A 432 5.85 21.15 22.87
CA PRO A 432 6.47 21.02 21.55
C PRO A 432 6.32 22.31 20.73
N ILE A 433 7.03 22.36 19.60
CA ILE A 433 6.73 23.35 18.57
C ILE A 433 5.26 23.19 18.17
N ASP A 434 4.54 24.30 18.14
CA ASP A 434 3.18 24.34 17.63
C ASP A 434 3.04 25.47 16.61
N ARG A 435 1.86 25.55 16.02
CA ARG A 435 1.54 26.59 15.04
C ARG A 435 1.66 28.00 15.63
N ALA A 436 1.30 28.19 16.90
CA ALA A 436 1.36 29.50 17.55
C ALA A 436 2.80 29.99 17.65
N PHE A 437 3.74 29.10 17.97
CA PHE A 437 5.17 29.37 17.95
C PHE A 437 5.62 29.82 16.56
N ILE A 438 5.34 29.04 15.51
CA ILE A 438 5.79 29.36 14.15
C ILE A 438 5.21 30.70 13.66
N CYS A 439 3.95 31.02 14.01
CA CYS A 439 3.35 32.33 13.72
C CYS A 439 4.14 33.47 14.38
N ALA A 440 4.48 33.34 15.67
CA ALA A 440 5.22 34.35 16.41
C ALA A 440 6.62 34.57 15.83
N GLU A 441 7.35 33.49 15.54
CA GLU A 441 8.67 33.57 14.89
C GLU A 441 8.59 34.24 13.52
N ASN A 442 7.57 33.92 12.73
CA ASN A 442 7.37 34.56 11.43
C ASN A 442 7.05 36.06 11.55
N GLU A 443 6.33 36.51 12.59
CA GLU A 443 6.14 37.96 12.83
C GLU A 443 7.47 38.68 13.03
N GLU A 444 8.39 38.08 13.78
CA GLU A 444 9.72 38.66 14.03
C GLU A 444 10.59 38.65 12.77
N LEU A 445 10.59 37.55 12.03
CA LEU A 445 11.36 37.36 10.79
C LEU A 445 10.93 38.31 9.66
N LEU A 446 9.70 38.83 9.66
CA LEU A 446 9.26 39.84 8.68
C LEU A 446 10.19 41.07 8.65
N SER A 447 10.79 41.43 9.79
CA SER A 447 11.69 42.58 9.89
C SER A 447 12.99 42.43 9.10
N VAL A 448 13.37 41.18 8.78
CA VAL A 448 14.57 40.81 8.04
C VAL A 448 14.24 40.15 6.69
N GLU A 449 13.01 40.29 6.21
CA GLU A 449 12.48 39.65 4.99
C GLU A 449 12.63 38.11 5.00
N GLY A 450 12.64 37.50 6.19
CA GLY A 450 12.73 36.05 6.38
C GLY A 450 11.37 35.37 6.51
N ALA A 451 11.35 34.06 6.26
CA ALA A 451 10.18 33.20 6.46
C ALA A 451 10.59 31.81 6.93
N LEU A 452 9.98 31.36 8.02
CA LEU A 452 10.03 30.00 8.53
C LEU A 452 8.81 29.22 8.03
N LEU A 453 9.08 28.14 7.32
CA LEU A 453 8.09 27.24 6.73
C LEU A 453 8.10 25.91 7.44
N ARG A 454 6.93 25.28 7.48
CA ARG A 454 6.78 23.87 7.82
C ARG A 454 6.56 23.05 6.56
N LEU A 455 7.33 21.99 6.37
CA LEU A 455 7.26 21.10 5.22
C LEU A 455 6.55 19.80 5.63
N ASP A 456 5.31 19.63 5.19
CA ASP A 456 4.49 18.48 5.56
C ASP A 456 4.58 17.39 4.48
N ILE A 457 4.98 16.18 4.91
CA ILE A 457 5.02 14.96 4.07
C ILE A 457 4.37 13.75 4.76
N GLY A 458 3.58 13.97 5.81
CA GLY A 458 2.92 12.88 6.56
C GLY A 458 3.84 12.11 7.52
N THR A 459 4.95 12.70 7.95
CA THR A 459 5.88 12.13 8.94
C THR A 459 5.48 12.49 10.37
N ARG A 460 6.08 11.81 11.36
CA ARG A 460 5.86 12.04 12.80
C ARG A 460 6.55 13.31 13.34
N SER A 461 7.29 14.04 12.52
CA SER A 461 8.12 15.19 12.91
C SER A 461 7.76 16.41 12.07
N TYR A 462 7.95 17.61 12.62
CA TYR A 462 7.92 18.84 11.85
C TYR A 462 9.25 19.07 11.14
N ILE A 463 9.20 19.25 9.83
CA ILE A 463 10.36 19.62 9.04
C ILE A 463 10.28 21.12 8.79
N LEU A 464 11.28 21.87 9.24
CA LEU A 464 11.32 23.32 9.20
C LEU A 464 12.34 23.81 8.19
N ALA A 465 11.96 24.81 7.40
CA ALA A 465 12.79 25.42 6.37
C ALA A 465 12.79 26.94 6.49
N GLY A 466 13.96 27.54 6.35
CA GLY A 466 14.12 28.99 6.29
C GLY A 466 14.38 29.44 4.86
N MET A 467 13.70 30.49 4.40
CA MET A 467 13.96 31.14 3.11
C MET A 467 13.49 32.59 3.05
N HIS A 468 13.94 33.33 2.05
CA HIS A 468 13.51 34.70 1.87
C HIS A 468 12.00 34.79 1.55
N LEU A 469 11.33 35.81 2.08
CA LEU A 469 9.86 35.94 1.98
C LEU A 469 9.33 35.94 0.54
N ASN A 470 10.10 36.50 -0.40
CA ASN A 470 9.75 36.52 -1.83
C ASN A 470 9.88 35.15 -2.52
N GLU A 471 10.57 34.18 -1.92
CA GLU A 471 10.77 32.83 -2.45
C GLU A 471 9.69 31.85 -1.97
N VAL A 472 8.98 32.18 -0.88
CA VAL A 472 7.91 31.35 -0.31
C VAL A 472 6.88 30.88 -1.35
N PRO A 473 6.30 31.75 -2.21
CA PRO A 473 5.33 31.29 -3.22
C PRO A 473 5.94 30.31 -4.22
N ILE A 474 7.22 30.50 -4.56
CA ILE A 474 7.94 29.68 -5.53
C ILE A 474 8.22 28.28 -4.94
N VAL A 475 8.63 28.21 -3.67
CA VAL A 475 8.86 26.93 -3.00
C VAL A 475 7.55 26.15 -2.86
N ILE A 476 6.47 26.80 -2.44
CA ILE A 476 5.14 26.16 -2.34
C ILE A 476 4.73 25.56 -3.69
N GLU A 477 4.84 26.34 -4.77
CA GLU A 477 4.48 25.89 -6.12
C GLU A 477 5.34 24.70 -6.58
N ARG A 478 6.64 24.70 -6.29
CA ARG A 478 7.59 23.67 -6.76
C ARG A 478 7.65 22.42 -5.90
N MET A 479 7.29 22.52 -4.62
CA MET A 479 7.25 21.38 -3.70
C MET A 479 5.98 20.55 -3.85
N GLN A 480 4.86 21.18 -4.22
CA GLN A 480 3.58 20.51 -4.35
C GLN A 480 3.60 19.33 -5.35
N PRO A 481 4.21 19.42 -6.55
CA PRO A 481 4.32 18.28 -7.48
C PRO A 481 5.15 17.11 -6.95
N LEU A 482 6.02 17.36 -5.97
CA LEU A 482 6.81 16.34 -5.28
C LEU A 482 6.05 15.71 -4.09
N GLY A 483 4.82 16.15 -3.81
CA GLY A 483 4.05 15.69 -2.66
C GLY A 483 4.51 16.30 -1.31
N ILE A 484 5.18 17.45 -1.35
CA ILE A 484 5.62 18.18 -0.15
C ILE A 484 4.74 19.43 0.00
N ASN A 485 4.05 19.57 1.12
CA ASN A 485 3.20 20.73 1.40
C ASN A 485 3.94 21.72 2.30
N ALA A 486 4.43 22.81 1.70
CA ALA A 486 5.11 23.87 2.43
C ALA A 486 4.08 24.87 3.00
N LYS A 487 3.94 24.92 4.33
CA LYS A 487 3.02 25.83 5.02
C LYS A 487 3.75 27.02 5.64
N TYR A 488 3.30 28.21 5.27
CA TYR A 488 3.74 29.49 5.82
C TYR A 488 2.67 30.05 6.77
N PHE A 489 2.92 29.92 8.07
CA PHE A 489 2.00 30.35 9.11
C PHE A 489 2.21 31.81 9.45
N LEU A 490 1.12 32.58 9.37
CA LEU A 490 1.09 33.98 9.78
C LEU A 490 -0.08 34.21 10.75
N PRO A 491 0.05 35.25 11.60
CA PRO A 491 -1.07 35.78 12.37
C PRO A 491 -2.21 36.19 11.45
N VAL A 492 -3.40 36.17 12.03
CA VAL A 492 -4.64 36.40 11.29
C VAL A 492 -5.09 37.83 11.51
N ASP A 493 -5.45 38.52 10.42
CA ASP A 493 -6.24 39.75 10.53
C ASP A 493 -7.69 39.34 10.80
N GLU A 494 -8.15 39.50 12.05
CA GLU A 494 -9.50 39.16 12.49
C GLU A 494 -10.60 39.79 11.60
N LYS A 495 -10.36 40.99 11.04
CA LYS A 495 -11.32 41.66 10.16
C LYS A 495 -11.37 41.02 8.79
N GLU A 496 -10.20 40.65 8.25
CA GLU A 496 -10.11 39.92 7.00
C GLU A 496 -10.75 38.54 7.12
N GLU A 497 -10.43 37.80 8.18
CA GLU A 497 -11.01 36.48 8.44
C GLU A 497 -12.54 36.57 8.58
N ALA A 498 -13.06 37.52 9.37
CA ALA A 498 -14.50 37.71 9.49
C ALA A 498 -15.18 38.02 8.15
N SER A 499 -14.52 38.81 7.28
CA SER A 499 -15.01 39.05 5.92
C SER A 499 -14.99 37.79 5.07
N LEU A 500 -13.94 36.96 5.17
CA LEU A 500 -13.84 35.71 4.42
C LEU A 500 -14.83 34.66 4.90
N LYS A 501 -15.11 34.57 6.20
CA LYS A 501 -16.16 33.69 6.75
C LYS A 501 -17.55 34.05 6.19
N GLN A 502 -17.82 35.34 5.98
CA GLN A 502 -19.06 35.77 5.31
C GLN A 502 -19.11 35.33 3.85
N VAL A 503 -17.99 35.45 3.12
CA VAL A 503 -17.88 34.94 1.74
C VAL A 503 -18.09 33.43 1.71
N ALA A 504 -17.40 32.68 2.56
CA ALA A 504 -17.53 31.23 2.68
C ALA A 504 -18.98 30.80 2.97
N THR A 505 -19.66 31.48 3.90
CA THR A 505 -21.08 31.25 4.19
C THR A 505 -21.96 31.48 2.96
N ALA A 506 -21.72 32.55 2.21
CA ALA A 506 -22.45 32.83 0.96
C ALA A 506 -22.17 31.79 -0.13
N MET A 507 -20.91 31.33 -0.25
CA MET A 507 -20.53 30.26 -1.18
C MET A 507 -21.26 28.95 -0.85
N LEU A 508 -21.34 28.59 0.43
CA LEU A 508 -22.05 27.40 0.87
C LEU A 508 -23.56 27.51 0.59
N ALA A 509 -24.15 28.68 0.76
CA ALA A 509 -25.54 28.93 0.38
C ALA A 509 -25.75 28.75 -1.14
N ILE A 510 -24.84 29.26 -1.97
CA ILE A 510 -24.87 29.08 -3.43
C ILE A 510 -24.73 27.60 -3.82
N ALA A 511 -23.85 26.83 -3.16
CA ALA A 511 -23.72 25.40 -3.43
C ALA A 511 -25.01 24.62 -3.12
N LYS A 512 -25.71 25.01 -2.04
CA LYS A 512 -27.04 24.47 -1.65
C LYS A 512 -28.13 24.81 -2.66
N GLU A 513 -28.04 25.98 -3.31
CA GLU A 513 -28.97 26.40 -4.36
C GLU A 513 -28.62 25.76 -5.72
N ASN A 514 -29.60 25.54 -6.60
CA ASN A 514 -29.34 24.97 -7.93
C ASN A 514 -28.84 26.02 -8.95
N ASN A 515 -27.81 26.79 -8.59
CA ASN A 515 -27.28 27.90 -9.40
C ASN A 515 -25.80 27.74 -9.74
N THR A 516 -25.49 27.10 -10.87
CA THR A 516 -24.11 26.84 -11.31
C THR A 516 -23.39 28.08 -11.86
N GLU A 517 -24.12 29.05 -12.43
CA GLU A 517 -23.53 30.32 -12.90
C GLU A 517 -22.95 31.14 -11.73
N ALA A 518 -23.59 31.10 -10.57
CA ALA A 518 -23.08 31.75 -9.37
C ALA A 518 -21.77 31.11 -8.85
N LEU A 519 -21.60 29.78 -9.01
CA LEU A 519 -20.35 29.09 -8.64
C LEU A 519 -19.16 29.54 -9.50
N HIS A 520 -19.39 29.86 -10.76
CA HIS A 520 -18.35 30.36 -11.65
C HIS A 520 -17.78 31.69 -11.17
N LEU A 521 -18.67 32.62 -10.79
CA LEU A 521 -18.28 33.96 -10.30
C LEU A 521 -17.44 33.89 -9.02
N LEU A 522 -17.58 32.82 -8.23
CA LEU A 522 -16.83 32.62 -6.99
C LEU A 522 -15.37 32.22 -7.23
N ARG A 523 -14.99 31.78 -8.43
CA ARG A 523 -13.60 31.36 -8.72
C ARG A 523 -12.58 32.47 -8.47
N GLU A 524 -12.99 33.74 -8.63
CA GLU A 524 -12.14 34.90 -8.31
C GLU A 524 -11.70 34.93 -6.83
N ARG A 525 -12.48 34.29 -5.93
CA ARG A 525 -12.22 34.23 -4.49
C ARG A 525 -11.38 33.02 -4.09
N ALA A 526 -11.26 32.03 -4.97
CA ALA A 526 -10.55 30.78 -4.68
C ALA A 526 -9.12 31.01 -4.20
N PRO A 527 -8.28 31.90 -4.78
CA PRO A 527 -6.91 32.09 -4.32
C PRO A 527 -6.81 32.64 -2.88
N VAL A 528 -7.67 33.59 -2.52
CA VAL A 528 -7.65 34.22 -1.19
C VAL A 528 -8.16 33.25 -0.13
N LEU A 529 -9.23 32.52 -0.43
CA LEU A 529 -9.71 31.45 0.45
C LEU A 529 -8.68 30.33 0.57
N TRP A 530 -8.05 29.94 -0.55
CA TRP A 530 -7.00 28.92 -0.56
C TRP A 530 -5.86 29.31 0.36
N ASN A 531 -5.40 30.56 0.33
CA ASN A 531 -4.37 31.04 1.25
C ASN A 531 -4.75 30.85 2.73
N TYR A 532 -6.03 31.03 3.08
CA TYR A 532 -6.50 30.80 4.46
C TYR A 532 -6.59 29.31 4.80
N VAL A 533 -7.21 28.50 3.94
CA VAL A 533 -7.39 27.06 4.23
C VAL A 533 -6.08 26.27 4.14
N TYR A 534 -5.24 26.54 3.12
CA TYR A 534 -3.97 25.86 2.87
C TYR A 534 -2.96 26.10 3.99
N HIS A 535 -2.85 27.35 4.46
CA HIS A 535 -1.98 27.73 5.58
C HIS A 535 -2.68 27.61 6.94
N GLU A 536 -3.88 27.00 6.98
CA GLU A 536 -4.66 26.76 8.20
C GLU A 536 -4.73 28.02 9.08
N ARG A 537 -5.13 29.15 8.48
CA ARG A 537 -5.17 30.46 9.12
C ARG A 537 -6.48 30.67 9.89
N GLY A 538 -6.36 31.15 11.11
CA GLY A 538 -7.49 31.59 11.93
C GLY A 538 -8.19 30.41 12.57
N ASP A 539 -9.51 30.39 12.46
CA ASP A 539 -10.39 29.36 13.00
C ASP A 539 -10.39 28.12 12.09
N ILE A 540 -9.43 27.24 12.34
CA ILE A 540 -9.21 26.02 11.55
C ILE A 540 -10.45 25.12 11.58
N ALA A 541 -11.09 25.00 12.75
CA ALA A 541 -12.29 24.18 12.91
C ALA A 541 -13.42 24.65 11.99
N PHE A 542 -13.66 25.97 11.94
CA PHE A 542 -14.62 26.55 11.00
C PHE A 542 -14.25 26.24 9.54
N TRP A 543 -12.99 26.41 9.14
CA TRP A 543 -12.57 26.19 7.76
C TRP A 543 -12.68 24.72 7.34
N GLN A 544 -12.31 23.79 8.22
CA GLN A 544 -12.44 22.35 7.99
C GLN A 544 -13.90 21.92 7.89
N GLU A 545 -14.76 22.38 8.81
CA GLU A 545 -16.20 22.12 8.78
C GLU A 545 -16.83 22.69 7.51
N TRP A 546 -16.52 23.94 7.18
CA TRP A 546 -17.01 24.59 5.97
C TRP A 546 -16.58 23.86 4.70
N MET A 547 -15.32 23.42 4.60
CA MET A 547 -14.82 22.69 3.44
C MET A 547 -15.56 21.36 3.26
N HIS A 548 -15.75 20.63 4.36
CA HIS A 548 -16.47 19.37 4.36
C HIS A 548 -17.93 19.56 3.89
N ASP A 549 -18.63 20.54 4.44
CA ASP A 549 -19.99 20.88 4.05
C ASP A 549 -20.07 21.32 2.59
N PHE A 550 -19.16 22.20 2.15
CA PHE A 550 -19.13 22.71 0.78
C PHE A 550 -18.93 21.58 -0.23
N LYS A 551 -17.94 20.71 0.00
CA LYS A 551 -17.70 19.51 -0.81
C LYS A 551 -18.93 18.60 -0.85
N THR A 552 -19.54 18.33 0.30
CA THR A 552 -20.72 17.46 0.41
C THR A 552 -21.87 17.95 -0.46
N TRP A 553 -22.16 19.25 -0.44
CA TRP A 553 -23.21 19.83 -1.28
C TRP A 553 -22.86 19.82 -2.78
N LEU A 554 -21.58 19.96 -3.14
CA LEU A 554 -21.13 19.81 -4.52
C LEU A 554 -21.28 18.37 -5.01
N ILE A 555 -20.95 17.38 -4.18
CA ILE A 555 -21.14 15.95 -4.50
C ILE A 555 -22.62 15.62 -4.67
N ILE A 556 -23.49 16.08 -3.76
CA ILE A 556 -24.95 15.91 -3.87
C ILE A 556 -25.46 16.50 -5.20
N LYS A 557 -24.93 17.67 -5.58
CA LYS A 557 -25.28 18.33 -6.84
C LYS A 557 -24.77 17.57 -8.07
N ALA A 558 -23.58 16.99 -7.99
CA ALA A 558 -23.00 16.17 -9.06
C ALA A 558 -23.71 14.82 -9.22
N GLY A 559 -24.26 14.26 -8.13
CA GLY A 559 -24.96 12.98 -8.14
C GLY A 559 -24.09 11.85 -8.67
N SER A 560 -24.67 10.98 -9.50
CA SER A 560 -23.96 9.84 -10.11
C SER A 560 -22.78 10.26 -10.99
N SER A 561 -22.78 11.48 -11.54
CA SER A 561 -21.66 11.97 -12.35
C SER A 561 -20.36 12.16 -11.56
N HIS A 562 -20.43 12.32 -10.24
CA HIS A 562 -19.24 12.30 -9.39
C HIS A 562 -18.74 10.88 -9.14
N THR A 563 -19.66 9.96 -8.76
CA THR A 563 -19.32 8.57 -8.45
C THR A 563 -18.69 7.84 -9.63
N PHE A 564 -19.21 8.08 -10.84
CA PHE A 564 -18.76 7.43 -12.07
C PHE A 564 -17.99 8.40 -12.98
N ARG A 565 -17.23 9.32 -12.37
CA ARG A 565 -16.47 10.36 -13.06
C ARG A 565 -15.45 9.72 -14.00
N GLY A 566 -15.53 10.06 -15.29
CA GLY A 566 -14.59 9.56 -16.32
C GLY A 566 -15.09 8.34 -17.09
N GLU A 567 -16.21 7.74 -16.71
CA GLU A 567 -16.82 6.65 -17.49
C GLU A 567 -17.45 7.17 -18.78
N GLU A 568 -17.24 6.45 -19.89
CA GLU A 568 -17.72 6.85 -21.22
C GLU A 568 -19.24 7.05 -21.30
N ASN A 569 -20.00 6.35 -20.45
CA ASN A 569 -21.46 6.32 -20.48
C ASN A 569 -22.14 7.29 -19.49
N ILE A 570 -21.37 8.08 -18.76
CA ILE A 570 -21.88 8.99 -17.73
C ILE A 570 -21.68 10.44 -18.17
N ALA A 571 -22.69 11.28 -17.96
CA ALA A 571 -22.59 12.69 -18.30
C ALA A 571 -21.44 13.34 -17.49
N PRO A 572 -20.54 14.10 -18.13
CA PRO A 572 -19.43 14.73 -17.44
C PRO A 572 -19.93 15.73 -16.40
N LEU A 573 -19.14 15.96 -15.36
CA LEU A 573 -19.45 16.98 -14.36
C LEU A 573 -19.55 18.36 -15.02
N HIS A 574 -20.43 19.20 -14.46
CA HIS A 574 -20.43 20.61 -14.82
C HIS A 574 -19.07 21.22 -14.47
N PRO A 575 -18.39 21.95 -15.38
CA PRO A 575 -17.00 22.39 -15.17
C PRO A 575 -16.75 23.20 -13.89
N ASP A 576 -17.73 23.97 -13.43
CA ASP A 576 -17.65 24.70 -12.16
C ASP A 576 -17.81 23.80 -10.93
N VAL A 577 -18.67 22.79 -11.01
CA VAL A 577 -18.82 21.82 -9.92
C VAL A 577 -17.56 20.96 -9.83
N GLU A 578 -17.05 20.53 -10.98
CA GLU A 578 -15.78 19.80 -11.10
C GLU A 578 -14.61 20.59 -10.50
N PHE A 579 -14.42 21.84 -10.92
CA PHE A 579 -13.36 22.70 -10.38
C PHE A 579 -13.40 22.79 -8.85
N TRP A 580 -14.58 22.99 -8.26
CA TRP A 580 -14.69 23.14 -6.80
C TRP A 580 -14.58 21.81 -6.06
N ILE A 581 -15.01 20.70 -6.66
CA ILE A 581 -14.76 19.34 -6.11
C ILE A 581 -13.25 19.09 -6.10
N ASP A 582 -12.55 19.31 -7.22
CA ASP A 582 -11.10 19.15 -7.30
C ASP A 582 -10.38 20.04 -6.29
N TRP A 583 -10.87 21.26 -6.10
CA TRP A 583 -10.32 22.20 -5.11
C TRP A 583 -10.50 21.70 -3.67
N CYS A 584 -11.65 21.11 -3.32
CA CYS A 584 -11.88 20.53 -2.00
C CYS A 584 -11.08 19.23 -1.81
N GLU A 585 -10.98 18.39 -2.84
CA GLU A 585 -10.19 17.15 -2.81
C GLU A 585 -8.69 17.45 -2.64
N LYS A 586 -8.20 18.52 -3.28
CA LYS A 586 -6.86 19.03 -3.04
C LYS A 586 -6.65 19.40 -1.57
N TYR A 587 -7.66 19.97 -0.91
CA TYR A 587 -7.58 20.28 0.53
C TYR A 587 -7.58 19.02 1.40
N ASP A 588 -8.42 18.04 1.09
CA ASP A 588 -8.50 16.78 1.83
C ASP A 588 -7.16 16.03 1.85
N ALA A 589 -6.35 16.17 0.78
CA ALA A 589 -5.02 15.56 0.69
C ALA A 589 -3.95 16.25 1.55
N ILE A 590 -4.19 17.48 2.03
CA ILE A 590 -3.16 18.31 2.69
C ILE A 590 -3.54 18.79 4.09
N LYS A 591 -4.82 18.70 4.45
CA LYS A 591 -5.31 19.11 5.77
C LYS A 591 -4.65 18.26 6.84
N GLU A 592 -4.31 18.87 7.96
CA GLU A 592 -3.96 18.06 9.13
C GLU A 592 -5.17 17.20 9.55
N ASN A 593 -4.95 15.89 9.72
CA ASN A 593 -5.83 15.09 10.55
C ASN A 593 -5.72 15.67 11.95
N SER A 594 -6.78 16.34 12.40
CA SER A 594 -6.87 16.95 13.72
C SER A 594 -6.83 15.88 14.80
N ASP A 595 -5.65 15.37 15.09
CA ASP A 595 -5.33 14.63 16.31
C ASP A 595 -4.42 15.45 17.24
N THR A 596 -4.42 16.78 17.06
CA THR A 596 -4.00 17.75 18.08
C THR A 596 -5.21 18.19 18.91
N SER A 597 -6.03 17.23 19.31
CA SER A 597 -6.95 17.39 20.45
C SER A 597 -6.17 17.44 21.77
N VAL A 598 -5.16 18.31 21.84
CA VAL A 598 -4.80 18.94 23.11
C VAL A 598 -5.86 20.02 23.29
N GLY A 599 -6.91 19.69 24.03
CA GLY A 599 -7.94 20.65 24.38
C GLY A 599 -7.36 21.87 25.08
N ASP A 600 -8.01 23.02 24.88
CA ASP A 600 -7.89 24.19 25.75
C ASP A 600 -8.05 23.83 27.24
#